data_AF-A0A3S5AYF3-F1
#
_entry.id   AF-A0A3S5AYF3-F1
#
_cell.length_a   1.000
_cell.length_b   1.000
_cell.length_c   1.000
_cell.angle_alpha   90.00
_cell.angle_beta   90.00
_cell.angle_gamma   90.00
#
_symmetry.space_group_name_H-M   'P 1'
#
loop_
_entity.id
_entity.type
_entity.pdbx_description
1 polymer ?
#
loop_
_entity_poly.entity_id
_entity_poly.type
_entity_poly.pdbx_seq_one_letter_code
_entity_poly.pdbx_strand_id
1 'polypeptide(L)'
;MIGSPLSLFLVARGISCLSPDFMLPTCPLVFNLFHPFDPVAYRLETLIVPDFQERAVLMPHHKGRKRMHLELKDNLSRVGSDLKTKLYNSLHTTWRTLQGFA
;
A
#
# COMPACT_ATOMS: atom_id res chain seq x y z
N MET A 1 -10.02 -0.29 -23.72
CA MET A 1 -8.60 0.07 -23.98
C MET A 1 -7.94 0.83 -22.82
N ILE A 2 -8.54 0.89 -21.63
CA ILE A 2 -7.86 1.30 -20.39
C ILE A 2 -7.47 -0.01 -19.70
N GLY A 3 -6.17 -0.30 -19.61
CA GLY A 3 -5.66 -1.55 -19.01
C GLY A 3 -4.54 -2.24 -19.78
N SER A 4 -4.30 -1.86 -21.04
CA SER A 4 -3.07 -2.23 -21.75
C SER A 4 -2.03 -1.12 -21.57
N PRO A 5 -0.84 -1.42 -21.01
CA PRO A 5 0.24 -0.44 -20.88
C PRO A 5 0.62 0.22 -22.22
N LEU A 6 0.53 -0.52 -23.33
CA LEU A 6 0.85 -0.01 -24.66
C LEU A 6 -0.17 1.02 -25.15
N SER A 7 -1.46 0.76 -24.95
CA SER A 7 -2.52 1.70 -25.36
C SER A 7 -2.42 3.01 -24.56
N LEU A 8 -2.12 2.92 -23.27
CA LEU A 8 -1.88 4.10 -22.45
C LEU A 8 -0.65 4.87 -22.92
N PHE A 9 0.46 4.18 -23.21
CA PHE A 9 1.67 4.82 -23.71
C PHE A 9 1.44 5.60 -25.01
N LEU A 10 0.70 5.03 -25.96
CA LEU A 10 0.41 5.69 -27.23
C LEU A 10 -0.45 6.94 -27.06
N VAL A 11 -1.43 6.91 -26.14
CA VAL A 11 -2.34 8.04 -25.89
C VAL A 11 -1.70 9.11 -25.01
N ALA A 12 -0.92 8.72 -23.99
CA ALA A 12 -0.26 9.64 -23.06
C ALA A 12 1.02 10.24 -23.62
N ARG A 13 1.53 9.76 -24.78
CA ARG A 13 2.75 10.28 -25.40
C ARG A 13 2.59 11.78 -25.69
N GLY A 14 3.39 12.60 -25.03
CA GLY A 14 3.37 14.06 -25.18
C GLY A 14 2.45 14.79 -24.20
N ILE A 15 1.73 14.06 -23.34
CA ILE A 15 0.93 14.63 -22.25
C ILE A 15 1.75 14.50 -20.97
N SER A 16 2.21 15.64 -20.42
CA SER A 16 2.96 15.68 -19.16
C SER A 16 2.07 15.83 -17.94
N CYS A 17 0.91 16.48 -18.08
CA CYS A 17 -0.05 16.69 -17.01
C CYS A 17 -1.46 16.85 -17.62
N LEU A 18 -2.45 16.24 -17.00
CA LEU A 18 -3.87 16.44 -17.24
C LEU A 18 -4.36 17.66 -16.46
N SER A 19 -5.44 18.28 -16.94
CA SER A 19 -6.10 19.35 -16.17
C SER A 19 -6.61 18.80 -14.84
N PRO A 20 -6.56 19.55 -13.73
CA PRO A 20 -7.20 19.18 -12.46
C PRO A 20 -8.71 18.90 -12.59
N ASP A 21 -9.36 19.52 -13.59
CA ASP A 21 -10.78 19.33 -13.88
C ASP A 21 -11.06 18.09 -14.77
N PHE A 22 -10.03 17.32 -15.11
CA PHE A 22 -10.18 16.14 -15.93
C PHE A 22 -10.96 15.05 -15.19
N MET A 23 -12.10 14.67 -15.78
CA MET A 23 -12.94 13.59 -15.30
C MET A 23 -13.28 12.67 -16.47
N LEU A 24 -13.33 11.36 -16.21
CA LEU A 24 -13.83 10.45 -17.24
C LEU A 24 -15.35 10.66 -17.41
N PRO A 25 -15.85 10.67 -18.66
CA PRO A 25 -17.24 11.06 -18.96
C PRO A 25 -18.30 10.18 -18.28
N THR A 26 -17.96 8.92 -17.99
CA THR A 26 -18.89 7.94 -17.40
C THR A 26 -18.36 7.27 -16.14
N CYS A 27 -17.18 7.68 -15.64
CA CYS A 27 -16.49 6.98 -14.57
C CYS A 27 -15.95 7.99 -13.55
N PRO A 28 -16.72 8.28 -12.48
CA PRO A 28 -16.32 9.26 -11.49
C PRO A 28 -15.17 8.79 -10.58
N LEU A 29 -14.86 7.48 -10.59
CA LEU A 29 -13.83 6.90 -9.74
C LEU A 29 -13.07 5.82 -10.50
N VAL A 30 -11.75 6.00 -10.61
CA VAL A 30 -10.84 5.08 -11.29
C VAL A 30 -9.79 4.62 -10.30
N PHE A 31 -9.56 3.31 -10.24
CA PHE A 31 -8.45 2.73 -9.49
C PHE A 31 -7.43 2.18 -10.47
N ASN A 32 -6.17 2.56 -10.29
CA ASN A 32 -5.08 2.00 -11.06
C ASN A 32 -4.51 0.77 -10.34
N LEU A 33 -4.84 -0.42 -10.85
CA LEU A 33 -4.34 -1.68 -10.31
C LEU A 33 -3.06 -2.07 -11.05
N PHE A 34 -1.94 -2.09 -10.34
CA PHE A 34 -0.66 -2.51 -10.89
C PHE A 34 0.12 -3.40 -9.94
N HIS A 35 1.02 -4.20 -10.51
CA HIS A 35 1.97 -4.98 -9.73
C HIS A 35 3.23 -4.13 -9.48
N PRO A 36 3.74 -4.04 -8.24
CA PRO A 36 4.87 -3.16 -7.91
C PRO A 36 6.18 -3.55 -8.60
N PHE A 37 6.28 -4.80 -9.09
CA PHE A 37 7.45 -5.29 -9.84
C PHE A 37 7.18 -5.48 -11.33
N ASP A 38 6.06 -4.97 -11.86
CA ASP A 38 5.84 -4.95 -13.31
C ASP A 38 6.63 -3.77 -13.91
N PRO A 39 7.63 -4.03 -14.76
CA PRO A 39 8.48 -2.98 -15.32
C PRO A 39 7.75 -2.07 -16.31
N VAL A 40 6.54 -2.44 -16.76
CA VAL A 40 5.75 -1.71 -17.75
C VAL A 40 4.50 -1.06 -17.14
N ALA A 41 4.22 -1.29 -15.85
CA ALA A 41 3.05 -0.70 -15.23
C ALA A 41 3.20 0.82 -15.04
N TYR A 42 2.29 1.58 -15.66
CA TYR A 42 2.24 3.03 -15.54
C TYR A 42 1.32 3.48 -14.41
N ARG A 43 1.74 4.49 -13.65
CA ARG A 43 0.91 5.16 -12.65
C ARG A 43 0.11 6.29 -13.30
N LEU A 44 -1.21 6.13 -13.38
CA LEU A 44 -2.09 7.17 -13.93
C LEU A 44 -2.18 8.39 -13.01
N GLU A 45 -1.97 8.20 -11.71
CA GLU A 45 -2.11 9.24 -10.69
C GLU A 45 -1.14 10.40 -10.91
N THR A 46 0.09 10.11 -11.35
CA THR A 46 1.10 11.14 -11.65
C THR A 46 0.78 11.97 -12.89
N LEU A 47 -0.10 11.49 -13.77
CA LEU A 47 -0.58 12.29 -14.91
C LEU A 47 -1.58 13.36 -14.47
N ILE A 48 -2.27 13.18 -13.33
CA ILE A 48 -3.26 14.13 -12.80
C ILE A 48 -2.60 15.04 -11.76
N VAL A 49 -1.81 14.45 -10.86
CA VAL A 49 -1.08 15.15 -9.81
C VAL A 49 0.41 14.80 -9.92
N PRO A 50 1.23 15.67 -10.53
CA PRO A 50 2.65 15.39 -10.77
C PRO A 50 3.44 15.02 -9.50
N ASP A 51 3.08 15.62 -8.37
CA ASP A 51 3.75 15.43 -7.07
C ASP A 51 3.19 14.23 -6.27
N PHE A 52 2.43 13.33 -6.90
CA PHE A 52 1.85 12.17 -6.22
C PHE A 52 2.92 11.12 -5.85
N GLN A 53 3.36 11.15 -4.58
CA GLN A 53 4.39 10.26 -4.03
C GLN A 53 3.84 9.12 -3.16
N GLU A 54 2.51 8.96 -3.10
CA GLU A 54 1.91 7.96 -2.21
C GLU A 54 2.35 6.54 -2.58
N ARG A 55 2.63 5.71 -1.57
CA ARG A 55 3.06 4.32 -1.79
C ARG A 55 1.87 3.49 -2.25
N ALA A 56 2.10 2.61 -3.23
CA ALA A 56 1.11 1.63 -3.66
C ALA A 56 0.65 0.81 -2.45
N VAL A 57 -0.66 0.81 -2.20
CA VAL A 57 -1.26 -0.01 -1.15
C VAL A 57 -1.54 -1.39 -1.73
N LEU A 58 -1.10 -2.43 -1.03
CA LEU A 58 -1.45 -3.80 -1.41
C LEU A 58 -2.95 -3.99 -1.18
N MET A 59 -3.72 -4.05 -2.27
CA MET A 59 -5.14 -4.38 -2.18
C MET A 59 -5.27 -5.79 -1.58
N PRO A 60 -5.98 -5.96 -0.44
CA PRO A 60 -6.15 -7.27 0.16
C PRO A 60 -6.96 -8.14 -0.78
N HIS A 61 -6.28 -9.04 -1.48
CA HIS A 61 -6.91 -9.96 -2.41
C HIS A 61 -6.80 -11.38 -1.87
N HIS A 62 -7.93 -11.94 -1.43
CA HIS A 62 -8.02 -13.35 -1.03
C HIS A 62 -8.57 -14.17 -2.20
N LYS A 63 -7.68 -14.82 -2.99
CA LYS A 63 -8.11 -15.77 -4.05
C LYS A 63 -8.61 -17.07 -3.40
N GLY A 64 -9.77 -17.05 -2.76
CA GLY A 64 -10.45 -18.22 -2.17
C GLY A 64 -9.81 -18.83 -0.91
N ARG A 65 -8.48 -18.73 -0.73
CA ARG A 65 -7.74 -19.07 0.49
C ARG A 65 -6.40 -18.33 0.49
N LYS A 66 -5.96 -17.83 1.65
CA LYS A 66 -4.65 -17.18 1.78
C LYS A 66 -3.56 -18.27 1.72
N ARG A 67 -2.46 -18.05 1.00
CA ARG A 67 -1.40 -19.06 0.91
C ARG A 67 -0.82 -19.28 2.31
N MET A 68 -0.54 -20.53 2.68
CA MET A 68 -0.05 -20.90 4.02
C MET A 68 1.16 -20.06 4.48
N HIS A 69 2.09 -19.73 3.56
CA HIS A 69 3.25 -18.90 3.90
C HIS A 69 2.88 -17.44 4.25
N LEU A 70 1.80 -16.91 3.66
CA LEU A 70 1.26 -15.58 3.98
C LEU A 70 0.51 -15.61 5.30
N GLU A 71 -0.22 -16.69 5.59
CA GLU A 71 -0.83 -16.91 6.91
C GLU A 71 0.23 -17.02 8.01
N LEU A 72 1.32 -17.77 7.76
CA LEU A 72 2.42 -17.93 8.70
C LEU A 72 3.15 -16.60 8.97
N LYS A 73 3.45 -15.82 7.91
CA LYS A 73 4.08 -14.50 8.06
C LYS A 73 3.23 -13.55 8.88
N ASP A 74 1.92 -13.52 8.63
CA ASP A 74 1.03 -12.60 9.32
C ASP A 74 0.81 -13.03 10.78
N ASN A 75 0.71 -14.35 11.04
CA ASN A 75 0.66 -14.87 12.40
C ASN A 75 1.96 -14.60 13.17
N LEU A 76 3.13 -14.75 12.53
CA LEU A 76 4.42 -14.49 13.17
C LEU A 76 4.61 -13.00 13.48
N SER A 77 4.22 -12.11 12.56
CA SER A 77 4.32 -10.67 12.79
C SER A 77 3.42 -10.21 13.95
N ARG A 78 2.20 -10.75 14.05
CA ARG A 78 1.27 -10.50 15.17
C ARG A 78 1.79 -11.03 16.51
N VAL A 79 2.31 -12.26 16.54
CA VAL A 79 2.89 -12.83 17.76
C VAL A 79 4.15 -12.05 18.18
N GLY A 80 4.94 -11.58 17.21
CA GLY A 80 6.11 -10.73 17.47
C GLY A 80 5.76 -9.38 18.08
N SER A 81 4.71 -8.71 17.60
CA SER A 81 4.23 -7.45 18.21
C SER A 81 3.69 -7.64 19.61
N ASP A 82 2.97 -8.73 19.85
CA ASP A 82 2.39 -9.04 21.16
C ASP A 82 3.49 -9.35 22.19
N LEU A 83 4.53 -10.08 21.77
CA LEU A 83 5.67 -10.37 22.63
C LEU A 83 6.45 -9.09 22.99
N LYS A 84 6.72 -8.21 22.01
CA LYS A 84 7.38 -6.92 22.27
C LYS A 84 6.58 -6.06 23.24
N THR A 85 5.27 -5.98 23.05
CA THR A 85 4.39 -5.19 23.92
C THR A 85 4.35 -5.75 25.33
N LYS A 86 4.23 -7.07 25.48
CA LYS A 86 4.25 -7.74 26.80
C LYS A 86 5.60 -7.55 27.50
N LEU A 87 6.73 -7.72 26.81
CA LEU A 87 8.06 -7.51 27.37
C LEU A 87 8.26 -6.05 27.79
N TYR A 88 7.87 -5.10 26.95
CA TYR A 88 7.95 -3.67 27.27
C TYR A 88 7.14 -3.34 28.52
N ASN A 89 5.90 -3.83 28.60
CA ASN A 89 5.03 -3.62 29.75
C ASN A 89 5.58 -4.27 31.03
N SER A 90 6.12 -5.49 30.94
CA SER A 90 6.72 -6.19 32.09
C SER A 90 7.98 -5.47 32.61
N LEU A 91 8.85 -4.99 31.72
CA LEU A 91 10.04 -4.23 32.11
C LEU A 91 9.67 -2.85 32.66
N HIS A 92 8.73 -2.16 32.02
CA HIS A 92 8.27 -0.85 32.46
C HIS A 92 7.62 -0.92 33.85
N THR A 93 6.77 -1.91 34.09
CA THR A 93 6.11 -2.09 35.40
C THR A 93 7.13 -2.42 36.49
N THR A 94 8.08 -3.31 36.21
CA THR A 94 9.16 -3.67 37.16
C THR A 94 10.09 -2.49 37.46
N TRP A 95 10.41 -1.67 36.47
CA TRP A 95 11.23 -0.47 36.66
C TRP A 95 10.52 0.58 37.53
N ARG A 96 9.22 0.81 37.28
CA ARG A 96 8.40 1.71 38.11
C ARG A 96 8.29 1.22 39.54
N THR A 97 8.14 -0.08 39.76
CA THR A 97 8.10 -0.63 41.12
C THR A 97 9.43 -0.41 41.84
N LEU A 98 10.58 -0.63 41.16
CA LEU A 98 11.89 -0.41 41.77
C LEU A 98 12.17 1.06 42.08
N GLN A 99 11.75 1.99 41.22
CA GLN A 99 11.84 3.44 41.50
C GLN A 99 10.93 3.89 42.64
N GLY A 100 9.85 3.16 42.96
CA GLY A 100 8.97 3.46 44.09
C GLY A 100 9.45 2.92 45.44
N PHE A 101 10.49 2.07 45.45
CA PHE A 101 11.10 1.51 46.66
C PHE A 101 12.41 2.21 47.07
N ALA A 102 12.93 3.13 46.25
CA ALA A 102 14.08 3.99 46.55
C ALA A 102 13.60 5.42 46.85
#